data_AF-A0A0C2HLD1-F1
#
_entry.id   AF-A0A0C2HLD1-F1
#
_cell.length_a   1.000
_cell.length_b   1.000
_cell.length_c   1.000
_cell.angle_alpha   90.00
_cell.angle_beta   90.00
_cell.angle_gamma   90.00
#
_symmetry.space_group_name_H-M   'P 1'
#
loop_
_entity.id
_entity.type
_entity.pdbx_description
1 polymer ?
#
loop_
_entity_poly.entity_id
_entity_poly.type
_entity_poly.pdbx_seq_one_letter_code
_entity_poly.pdbx_strand_id
1 'polypeptide(L)'
;MTEDQWENLCRRCGLCCFEKYIDGNRVIHTPIACRHLDIVTRECRVYDKRFSVGEGCVQLTPEVVGQVKWLPDDCAYWPHAKKRQAR
;
A
#
# COMPACT_ATOMS: atom_id res chain seq x y z
N MET A 1 13.76 -8.54 9.84
CA MET A 1 13.87 -8.04 8.46
C MET A 1 14.32 -6.60 8.58
N THR A 2 15.34 -6.19 7.85
CA THR A 2 15.71 -4.76 7.79
C THR A 2 14.63 -3.98 7.01
N GLU A 3 14.62 -2.66 7.12
CA GLU A 3 13.70 -1.81 6.36
C GLU A 3 13.87 -2.04 4.85
N ASP A 4 15.11 -2.09 4.34
CA ASP A 4 15.37 -2.36 2.92
C ASP A 4 14.85 -3.73 2.47
N GLN A 5 15.05 -4.77 3.28
CA GLN A 5 14.54 -6.11 2.97
C GLN A 5 13.01 -6.12 2.93
N TRP A 6 12.38 -5.34 3.79
CA TRP A 6 10.93 -5.20 3.85
C TRP A 6 10.40 -4.43 2.63
N GLU A 7 11.02 -3.30 2.30
CA GLU A 7 10.66 -2.49 1.12
C GLU A 7 10.80 -3.29 -0.18
N ASN A 8 11.80 -4.16 -0.28
CA ASN A 8 11.99 -5.07 -1.42
C ASN A 8 10.87 -6.13 -1.57
N LEU A 9 9.99 -6.31 -0.59
CA LEU A 9 8.81 -7.16 -0.76
C LEU A 9 7.77 -6.52 -1.69
N CYS A 10 7.80 -5.21 -1.88
CA CYS A 10 6.82 -4.53 -2.71
C CYS A 10 6.91 -5.00 -4.18
N ARG A 11 5.81 -5.58 -4.69
CA ARG A 11 5.71 -5.99 -6.10
C ARG A 11 5.44 -4.84 -7.08
N ARG A 12 5.46 -3.59 -6.62
CA ARG A 12 5.18 -2.38 -7.43
C ARG A 12 3.88 -2.51 -8.28
N CYS A 13 2.84 -3.16 -7.74
CA CYS A 13 1.61 -3.45 -8.48
C CYS A 13 0.68 -2.24 -8.69
N GLY A 14 0.99 -1.08 -8.09
CA GLY A 14 0.23 0.16 -8.23
C GLY A 14 -1.11 0.21 -7.46
N LEU A 15 -1.60 -0.90 -6.91
CA LEU A 15 -2.92 -0.97 -6.26
C LEU A 15 -3.05 -0.05 -5.03
N CYS A 16 -1.96 0.16 -4.29
CA CYS A 16 -1.97 1.10 -3.16
C CYS A 16 -2.08 2.57 -3.62
N CYS A 17 -1.71 2.89 -4.87
CA CYS A 17 -1.69 4.24 -5.43
C CYS A 17 -3.06 4.76 -5.92
N PHE A 18 -4.12 3.96 -5.86
CA PHE A 18 -5.47 4.42 -6.15
C PHE A 18 -6.13 5.03 -4.91
N GLU A 19 -6.94 6.06 -5.12
CA GLU A 19 -7.71 6.70 -4.06
C GLU A 19 -8.71 5.73 -3.44
N LYS A 20 -8.87 5.88 -2.13
CA LYS A 20 -9.79 5.09 -1.32
C LYS A 20 -10.46 6.05 -0.35
N TYR A 21 -11.73 5.81 -0.09
CA TYR A 21 -12.46 6.55 0.94
C TYR A 21 -13.19 5.58 1.85
N ILE A 22 -13.52 6.08 3.04
CA ILE A 22 -14.20 5.31 4.07
C ILE A 22 -15.67 5.74 4.06
N ASP A 23 -16.55 4.75 3.92
CA ASP A 23 -17.98 4.93 4.09
C ASP A 23 -18.46 4.02 5.23
N GLY A 24 -18.74 4.63 6.38
CA GLY A 24 -18.97 3.93 7.64
C GLY A 24 -17.81 3.01 8.01
N ASN A 25 -18.04 1.69 7.94
CA ASN A 25 -17.03 0.66 8.25
C ASN A 25 -16.41 0.00 7.01
N ARG A 26 -16.69 0.53 5.81
CA ARG A 26 -16.22 -0.04 4.54
C ARG A 26 -15.17 0.86 3.91
N VAL A 27 -14.16 0.23 3.34
CA VAL A 27 -13.20 0.89 2.45
C VAL A 27 -13.72 0.72 1.03
N ILE A 28 -13.86 1.82 0.30
CA ILE A 28 -14.25 1.82 -1.10
C ILE A 28 -13.04 2.20 -1.94
N HIS A 29 -12.69 1.33 -2.88
CA HIS A 29 -11.63 1.57 -3.86
C HIS A 29 -12.22 2.31 -5.07
N THR A 30 -11.46 3.27 -5.59
CA THR A 30 -11.86 4.04 -6.76
C THR A 30 -10.89 3.76 -7.91
N PRO A 31 -11.29 4.02 -9.17
CA PRO A 31 -10.37 3.97 -10.31
C PRO A 31 -9.50 5.24 -10.42
N ILE A 32 -9.58 6.16 -9.46
CA ILE A 32 -8.83 7.41 -9.48
C ILE A 32 -7.39 7.13 -9.00
N ALA A 33 -6.44 7.30 -9.91
CA ALA A 33 -5.02 7.08 -9.63
C ALA A 33 -4.37 8.33 -9.02
N CYS A 34 -3.43 8.11 -8.11
CA CYS A 34 -2.45 9.12 -7.69
C CYS A 34 -1.74 9.72 -8.92
N ARG A 35 -1.44 11.02 -8.86
CA ARG A 35 -0.80 11.75 -9.97
C ARG A 35 0.56 11.19 -10.41
N HIS A 36 1.24 10.44 -9.54
CA HIS A 36 2.55 9.85 -9.81
C HIS A 36 2.48 8.39 -10.25
N LEU A 37 1.30 7.77 -10.31
CA LEU A 37 1.14 6.44 -10.87
C LEU A 37 1.20 6.52 -12.40
N ASP A 38 2.02 5.67 -12.99
CA ASP A 38 1.89 5.31 -14.40
C ASP A 38 0.83 4.22 -14.53
N ILE A 39 -0.32 4.53 -15.11
CA ILE A 39 -1.44 3.58 -15.21
C ILE A 39 -1.20 2.49 -16.28
N VAL A 40 -0.24 2.70 -17.19
CA VAL A 40 0.10 1.72 -18.23
C VAL A 40 1.03 0.68 -17.65
N THR A 41 2.13 1.11 -17.01
CA THR A 41 3.10 0.19 -16.41
C THR A 41 2.70 -0.27 -15.00
N ARG A 42 1.77 0.44 -14.36
CA ARG A 42 1.36 0.31 -12.94
C ARG A 42 2.44 0.68 -11.93
N GLU A 43 3.49 1.36 -12.36
CA GLU A 43 4.60 1.75 -11.48
C GLU A 43 4.45 3.17 -10.94
N CYS A 44 4.85 3.36 -9.68
CA CYS A 44 4.94 4.70 -9.10
C CYS A 44 6.24 5.37 -9.58
N ARG A 45 6.11 6.48 -10.32
CA ARG A 45 7.25 7.24 -10.86
C ARG A 45 8.17 7.84 -9.79
N VAL A 46 7.71 7.91 -8.55
CA VAL A 46 8.42 8.52 -7.43
C VAL A 46 8.48 7.58 -6.23
N TYR A 47 8.49 6.26 -6.44
CA TYR A 47 8.39 5.26 -5.36
C TYR A 47 9.34 5.55 -4.18
N ASP A 48 10.62 5.85 -4.44
CA ASP A 48 11.62 6.10 -3.39
C ASP A 48 11.41 7.42 -2.64
N LYS A 49 10.64 8.35 -3.22
CA LYS A 49 10.31 9.68 -2.67
C LYS A 49 8.83 9.85 -2.36
N ARG A 50 8.05 8.75 -2.36
CA ARG A 50 6.57 8.79 -2.29
C ARG A 50 6.02 9.44 -1.02
N PHE A 51 6.80 9.46 0.06
CA PHE A 51 6.44 10.13 1.31
C PHE A 51 6.74 11.63 1.31
N SER A 52 7.52 12.13 0.35
CA SER A 52 7.94 13.52 0.26
C SER A 52 7.12 14.35 -0.74
N VAL A 53 6.30 13.70 -1.58
CA VAL A 53 5.56 14.36 -2.68
C VAL A 53 4.14 14.78 -2.31
N GLY A 54 3.71 14.57 -1.06
CA GLY A 54 2.44 15.12 -0.53
C GLY A 54 1.17 14.34 -0.86
N GLU A 55 1.26 13.17 -1.49
CA GLU A 55 0.09 12.36 -1.91
C GLU A 55 -0.48 11.45 -0.80
N GLY A 56 -0.14 11.69 0.47
CA GLY A 56 -0.67 10.90 1.59
C GLY A 56 -0.28 9.41 1.57
N CYS A 57 0.84 9.05 0.93
CA CYS A 57 1.32 7.67 0.92
C CYS A 57 1.58 7.18 2.36
N VAL A 58 1.08 6.00 2.70
CA VAL A 58 1.26 5.38 4.02
C VAL A 58 2.46 4.45 3.98
N GLN A 59 3.36 4.56 4.97
CA GLN A 59 4.46 3.62 5.14
C GLN A 59 3.92 2.29 5.67
N LEU A 60 4.04 1.24 4.86
CA LEU A 60 3.48 -0.07 5.15
C LEU A 60 4.39 -0.88 6.07
N THR A 61 4.54 -0.49 7.34
CA THR A 61 5.29 -1.32 8.30
C THR A 61 4.54 -2.63 8.60
N PRO A 62 5.20 -3.68 9.13
CA PRO A 62 4.53 -4.91 9.52
C PRO A 62 3.31 -4.69 10.43
N GLU A 63 3.39 -3.72 11.33
CA GLU A 63 2.33 -3.33 12.26
C GLU A 63 1.15 -2.68 11.51
N VAL A 64 1.45 -1.74 10.60
CA VAL A 64 0.43 -1.07 9.78
C VAL A 64 -0.29 -2.08 8.91
N VAL A 65 0.45 -2.95 8.22
CA VAL A 65 -0.12 -3.99 7.35
C VAL A 65 -1.06 -4.90 8.15
N GLY A 66 -0.72 -5.24 9.39
CA GLY A 66 -1.58 -6.05 10.26
C GLY A 66 -2.90 -5.39 10.69
N GLN A 67 -3.04 -4.07 10.53
CA GLN A 67 -4.20 -3.30 11.01
C GLN A 67 -5.07 -2.73 9.88
N VAL A 68 -4.48 -2.48 8.71
CA VAL A 68 -5.19 -1.86 7.59
C VAL A 68 -6.16 -2.84 6.92
N LYS A 69 -7.30 -2.31 6.49
CA LYS A 69 -8.35 -3.06 5.77
C LYS A 69 -8.44 -2.74 4.29
N TRP A 70 -7.60 -1.81 3.82
CA TRP A 70 -7.64 -1.26 2.47
C TRP A 70 -6.58 -1.83 1.53
N LEU A 71 -5.67 -2.66 2.05
CA LEU A 71 -4.73 -3.40 1.22
C LEU A 71 -5.45 -4.56 0.53
N PRO A 72 -5.17 -4.82 -0.75
CA PRO A 72 -5.73 -5.97 -1.44
C PRO A 72 -5.20 -7.27 -0.80
N ASP A 73 -5.99 -8.33 -0.84
CA ASP A 73 -5.64 -9.63 -0.22
C ASP A 73 -4.37 -10.24 -0.80
N ASP A 74 -4.03 -9.92 -2.06
CA ASP A 74 -2.82 -10.37 -2.73
C ASP A 74 -1.60 -9.46 -2.47
N CYS A 75 -1.71 -8.46 -1.58
CA CYS A 75 -0.59 -7.57 -1.30
C CYS A 75 0.64 -8.36 -0.80
N ALA A 76 1.79 -8.09 -1.39
CA ALA A 76 3.03 -8.83 -1.12
C ALA A 76 3.52 -8.71 0.34
N TYR A 77 3.11 -7.67 1.06
CA TYR A 77 3.45 -7.50 2.48
C TYR A 77 2.66 -8.45 3.40
N TRP A 78 1.48 -8.94 2.99
CA TRP A 78 0.60 -9.73 3.85
C TRP A 78 1.24 -10.98 4.47
N PRO A 79 1.93 -11.85 3.71
CA PRO A 79 2.52 -13.08 4.26
C PRO A 79 3.65 -12.81 5.28
N HIS A 80 4.27 -11.63 5.18
CA HIS A 80 5.41 -11.23 6.00
C HIS A 80 5.00 -10.37 7.20
N ALA A 81 3.86 -9.69 7.10
CA ALA A 81 3.22 -9.05 8.24
C ALA A 81 2.73 -10.14 9.19
N LYS A 82 3.47 -10.37 10.28
CA LYS A 82 3.08 -11.32 11.31
C LYS A 82 1.69 -10.94 11.83
N LYS A 83 0.67 -11.71 11.50
CA LYS A 83 -0.63 -11.65 12.17
C LYS A 83 -0.43 -12.00 13.65
N ARG A 84 -0.26 -10.99 14.51
CA ARG A 84 -0.75 -11.06 15.89
C ARG A 84 -2.15 -10.44 15.88
N GLN A 85 -3.13 -11.22 15.46
CA GLN A 85 -4.49 -11.25 16.04
C GLN A 85 -5.41 -12.25 15.31
N ALA A 86 -6.16 -12.99 16.15
CA ALA A 86 -7.18 -14.01 15.90
C ALA A 86 -6.65 -15.38 15.43
N ARG A 87 -6.63 -16.46 16.23
CA ARG A 87 -7.65 -17.02 17.16
C ARG A 87 -8.91 -17.47 16.45
#